data_AF-A0AA37H087-F1
#
_entry.id   AF-A0AA37H087-F1
#
_cell.length_a   1.000
_cell.length_b   1.000
_cell.length_c   1.000
_cell.angle_alpha   90.00
_cell.angle_beta   90.00
_cell.angle_gamma   90.00
#
_symmetry.space_group_name_H-M   'P 1'
#
loop_
_entity.id
_entity.type
_entity.pdbx_description
1 polymer ?
#
loop_
_entity_poly.entity_id
_entity_poly.type
_entity_poly.pdbx_seq_one_letter_code
_entity_poly.pdbx_strand_id
1 'polypeptide(L)'
;MKCLASASPVALLLALIAETRAAPRQETPSRVEWRSLSDTAKVDYIGAVKCLDKLPSKIGLETSRYNDFPYVHAHLNNEIHFVAQFLPWHRYFVHVYETALRDECNYGGPMSYWDWTLDSNDMSKSPVFSSDATVGFGGNGLNGGWVTPTRPNPLTMCVTDGAFANFAVSYFETTARSHCLNRGFNNGIGVNAGQYEGDLYSPAKVSGIIENSGNFSTFATALETDPHGAIHSAVGGDLFPSTSPNDR
;
A
#
# COMPACT_ATOMS: atom_id res chain seq x y z
N MET A 1 -6.42 16.72 -92.19
CA MET A 1 -5.24 17.12 -91.38
C MET A 1 -5.75 18.00 -90.24
N LYS A 2 -6.03 17.44 -89.06
CA LYS A 2 -5.13 17.22 -87.91
C LYS A 2 -4.56 18.52 -87.32
N CYS A 3 -5.14 18.95 -86.20
CA CYS A 3 -4.52 19.22 -84.89
C CYS A 3 -5.28 20.35 -84.16
N LEU A 4 -6.17 20.00 -83.23
CA LEU A 4 -6.69 20.91 -82.21
C LEU A 4 -5.82 20.73 -80.96
N ALA A 5 -5.16 21.80 -80.55
CA ALA A 5 -4.31 21.86 -79.37
C ALA A 5 -5.16 21.85 -78.09
N SER A 6 -4.70 21.05 -77.13
CA SER A 6 -5.25 20.85 -75.79
C SER A 6 -5.09 22.08 -74.89
N ALA A 7 -6.12 22.42 -74.14
CA ALA A 7 -6.02 23.21 -72.92
C ALA A 7 -6.55 22.37 -71.74
N SER A 8 -5.68 22.08 -70.78
CA SER A 8 -6.00 21.36 -69.54
C SER A 8 -6.82 22.23 -68.59
N PRO A 9 -7.81 21.67 -67.86
CA PRO A 9 -8.27 22.26 -66.62
C PRO A 9 -7.46 21.69 -65.45
N VAL A 10 -6.94 22.59 -64.61
CA VAL A 10 -6.28 22.28 -63.33
C VAL A 10 -7.35 21.79 -62.35
N ALA A 11 -7.24 20.53 -61.92
CA ALA A 11 -8.06 20.02 -60.83
C ALA A 11 -7.45 20.43 -59.49
N LEU A 12 -8.16 21.26 -58.74
CA LEU A 12 -7.81 21.63 -57.37
C LEU A 12 -8.13 20.45 -56.44
N LEU A 13 -7.13 19.69 -55.99
CA LEU A 13 -7.30 18.76 -54.87
C LEU A 13 -7.22 19.55 -53.55
N LEU A 14 -8.37 19.74 -52.90
CA LEU A 14 -8.42 20.13 -51.50
C LEU A 14 -8.07 18.91 -50.64
N ALA A 15 -6.88 18.91 -50.05
CA ALA A 15 -6.52 17.94 -49.02
C ALA A 15 -7.30 18.26 -47.74
N LEU A 16 -8.21 17.37 -47.31
CA LEU A 16 -8.73 17.41 -45.96
C LEU A 16 -7.61 16.98 -45.00
N ILE A 17 -7.04 17.94 -44.29
CA ILE A 17 -6.20 17.66 -43.13
C ILE A 17 -7.15 17.27 -42.00
N ALA A 18 -7.22 15.97 -41.70
CA ALA A 18 -7.82 15.51 -40.46
C ALA A 18 -6.83 15.85 -39.32
N GLU A 19 -7.16 16.85 -38.51
CA GLU A 19 -6.45 17.09 -37.26
C GLU A 19 -6.67 15.89 -36.34
N THR A 20 -5.65 15.06 -36.20
CA THR A 20 -5.59 14.09 -35.11
C THR A 20 -5.49 14.87 -33.79
N ARG A 21 -6.64 15.13 -33.16
CA ARG A 21 -6.66 15.54 -31.75
C ARG A 21 -6.06 14.41 -30.94
N ALA A 22 -4.84 14.60 -30.46
CA ALA A 22 -4.28 13.76 -29.42
C ALA A 22 -5.28 13.75 -28.25
N ALA A 23 -5.64 12.56 -27.78
CA ALA A 23 -6.42 12.44 -26.55
C ALA A 23 -5.67 13.21 -25.44
N PRO A 24 -6.38 13.89 -24.52
CA PRO A 24 -5.74 14.54 -23.39
C PRO A 24 -4.83 13.50 -22.75
N ARG A 25 -3.55 13.85 -22.53
CA ARG A 25 -2.67 13.03 -21.72
C ARG A 25 -3.30 13.01 -20.34
N GLN A 26 -4.06 11.95 -20.04
CA GLN A 26 -4.53 11.69 -18.70
C GLN A 26 -3.24 11.48 -17.91
N GLU A 27 -2.87 12.47 -17.10
CA GLU A 27 -1.75 12.31 -16.18
C GLU A 27 -2.13 11.15 -15.29
N THR A 28 -1.49 9.99 -15.52
CA THR A 28 -1.59 8.87 -14.60
C THR A 28 -1.09 9.40 -13.26
N PRO A 29 -1.94 9.43 -12.21
CA PRO A 29 -1.51 9.92 -10.91
C PRO A 29 -0.29 9.10 -10.48
N SER A 30 0.86 9.75 -10.35
CA SER A 30 2.08 9.09 -9.91
C SER A 30 1.94 8.74 -8.43
N ARG A 31 2.28 7.52 -8.05
CA ARG A 31 2.49 7.19 -6.63
C ARG A 31 3.83 7.75 -6.18
N VAL A 32 3.86 8.29 -4.97
CA VAL A 32 4.97 9.11 -4.47
C VAL A 32 5.55 8.52 -3.19
N GLU A 33 6.86 8.51 -3.03
CA GLU A 33 7.48 7.96 -1.81
C GLU A 33 7.17 8.88 -0.60
N TRP A 34 6.84 8.30 0.56
CA TRP A 34 6.38 9.04 1.75
C TRP A 34 7.28 10.21 2.17
N ARG A 35 8.61 10.07 2.08
CA ARG A 35 9.59 11.11 2.43
C ARG A 35 9.52 12.32 1.52
N SER A 36 9.12 12.09 0.26
CA SER A 36 9.06 13.14 -0.75
C SER A 36 7.74 13.92 -0.73
N LEU A 37 6.75 13.47 0.04
CA LEU A 37 5.54 14.25 0.29
C LEU A 37 5.84 15.48 1.16
N SER A 38 5.16 16.59 0.83
CA SER A 38 5.05 17.71 1.75
C SER A 38 4.27 17.32 2.99
N ASP A 39 4.52 18.01 4.11
CA ASP A 39 3.80 17.73 5.35
C ASP A 39 2.29 17.96 5.21
N THR A 40 1.87 18.94 4.39
CA THR A 40 0.45 19.13 4.04
C THR A 40 -0.13 17.87 3.36
N ALA A 41 0.57 17.30 2.38
CA ALA A 41 0.10 16.10 1.70
C ALA A 41 0.03 14.87 2.64
N LYS A 42 0.96 14.76 3.60
CA LYS A 42 0.94 13.73 4.64
C LYS A 42 -0.26 13.91 5.58
N VAL A 43 -0.50 15.13 6.05
CA VAL A 43 -1.66 15.50 6.88
C VAL A 43 -2.96 15.17 6.15
N ASP A 44 -3.08 15.52 4.87
CA ASP A 44 -4.27 15.26 4.07
C ASP A 44 -4.54 13.75 3.93
N TYR A 45 -3.50 12.95 3.70
CA TYR A 45 -3.63 11.49 3.65
C TYR A 45 -4.12 10.92 4.99
N ILE A 46 -3.43 11.26 6.09
CA ILE A 46 -3.79 10.81 7.44
C ILE A 46 -5.22 11.23 7.81
N GLY A 47 -5.61 12.45 7.43
CA GLY A 47 -6.97 12.95 7.61
C GLY A 47 -8.01 12.11 6.88
N ALA A 48 -7.74 11.70 5.64
CA ALA A 48 -8.61 10.83 4.86
C ALA A 48 -8.73 9.42 5.46
N VAL A 49 -7.63 8.84 5.95
CA VAL A 49 -7.65 7.54 6.66
C VAL A 49 -8.55 7.62 7.91
N LYS A 50 -8.37 8.66 8.73
CA LYS A 50 -9.21 8.91 9.92
C LYS A 50 -10.68 9.18 9.56
N CYS A 51 -10.95 9.72 8.38
CA CYS A 51 -12.30 9.91 7.88
C CYS A 51 -12.97 8.57 7.57
N LEU A 52 -12.29 7.63 6.89
CA LEU A 52 -12.86 6.29 6.62
C LEU A 52 -13.23 5.56 7.92
N ASP A 53 -12.50 5.79 9.01
CA ASP A 53 -12.84 5.17 10.29
C ASP A 53 -14.10 5.73 10.96
N LYS A 54 -14.61 6.88 10.49
CA LYS A 54 -15.85 7.50 10.99
C LYS A 54 -17.06 7.19 10.13
N LEU A 55 -16.84 6.68 8.91
CA LEU A 55 -17.93 6.31 8.00
C LEU A 55 -18.46 4.92 8.36
N PRO A 56 -19.75 4.63 8.12
CA PRO A 56 -20.29 3.29 8.32
C PRO A 56 -19.74 2.30 7.28
N SER A 57 -19.63 1.03 7.66
CA SER A 57 -19.33 -0.08 6.74
C SER A 57 -20.21 -0.06 5.49
N LYS A 58 -19.64 -0.46 4.35
CA LYS A 58 -20.37 -0.68 3.08
C LYS A 58 -20.70 -2.15 2.81
N ILE A 59 -20.19 -3.07 3.62
CA ILE A 59 -20.46 -4.52 3.48
C ILE A 59 -21.34 -5.05 4.61
N GLY A 60 -21.95 -4.16 5.41
CA GLY A 60 -22.92 -4.51 6.44
C GLY A 60 -22.34 -4.88 7.80
N LEU A 61 -21.09 -4.51 8.08
CA LEU A 61 -20.51 -4.63 9.43
C LEU A 61 -21.05 -3.53 10.35
N GLU A 62 -21.05 -3.79 11.66
CA GLU A 62 -21.33 -2.76 12.67
C GLU A 62 -20.14 -1.81 12.90
N THR A 63 -19.00 -2.09 12.26
CA THR A 63 -17.75 -1.32 12.35
C THR A 63 -17.62 -0.30 11.21
N SER A 64 -16.53 0.45 11.20
CA SER A 64 -16.31 1.54 10.25
C SER A 64 -16.06 1.07 8.81
N ARG A 65 -16.18 1.98 7.85
CA ARG A 65 -15.76 1.77 6.45
C ARG A 65 -14.30 1.34 6.35
N TYR A 66 -13.42 1.88 7.20
CA TYR A 66 -12.04 1.41 7.27
C TYR A 66 -11.96 -0.08 7.62
N ASN A 67 -12.78 -0.55 8.57
CA ASN A 67 -12.74 -1.92 9.05
C ASN A 67 -13.21 -2.98 8.04
N ASP A 68 -13.89 -2.59 6.96
CA ASP A 68 -14.22 -3.51 5.86
C ASP A 68 -12.95 -4.06 5.16
N PHE A 69 -11.88 -3.26 5.09
CA PHE A 69 -10.63 -3.64 4.42
C PHE A 69 -9.90 -4.79 5.13
N PRO A 70 -9.52 -4.67 6.43
CA PRO A 70 -8.93 -5.79 7.14
C PRO A 70 -9.89 -6.98 7.27
N TYR A 71 -11.21 -6.74 7.37
CA TYR A 71 -12.20 -7.81 7.39
C TYR A 71 -12.14 -8.65 6.10
N VAL A 72 -12.24 -8.02 4.92
CA VAL A 72 -12.20 -8.73 3.63
C VAL A 72 -10.86 -9.43 3.43
N HIS A 73 -9.76 -8.76 3.75
CA HIS A 73 -8.42 -9.33 3.62
C HIS A 73 -8.24 -10.60 4.47
N ALA A 74 -8.71 -10.56 5.73
CA ALA A 74 -8.64 -11.71 6.62
C ALA A 74 -9.51 -12.90 6.17
N HIS A 75 -10.71 -12.63 5.64
CA HIS A 75 -11.63 -13.68 5.19
C HIS A 75 -11.24 -14.31 3.86
N LEU A 76 -10.45 -13.62 3.04
CA LEU A 76 -9.95 -14.11 1.75
C LEU A 76 -8.48 -14.54 1.81
N ASN A 77 -7.90 -14.67 3.02
CA ASN A 77 -6.47 -14.86 3.20
C ASN A 77 -5.89 -16.03 2.38
N ASN A 78 -6.59 -17.17 2.34
CA ASN A 78 -6.14 -18.38 1.64
C ASN A 78 -6.35 -18.28 0.12
N GLU A 79 -7.25 -17.40 -0.31
CA GLU A 79 -7.58 -17.13 -1.70
C GLU A 79 -6.70 -16.05 -2.31
N ILE A 80 -5.91 -15.31 -1.51
CA ILE A 80 -5.13 -14.16 -1.98
C ILE A 80 -3.64 -14.28 -1.72
N HIS A 81 -3.19 -15.18 -0.83
CA HIS A 81 -1.76 -15.42 -0.55
C HIS A 81 -1.27 -16.77 -1.08
N PHE A 82 -0.02 -16.81 -1.54
CA PHE A 82 0.66 -17.95 -2.13
C PHE A 82 -0.11 -18.57 -3.31
N VAL A 83 -0.78 -17.70 -4.06
CA VAL A 83 -1.60 -18.02 -5.23
C VAL A 83 -1.27 -17.07 -6.39
N ALA A 84 -1.65 -17.47 -7.62
CA ALA A 84 -1.36 -16.70 -8.83
C ALA A 84 -1.93 -15.26 -8.80
N GLN A 85 -3.00 -15.03 -8.04
CA GLN A 85 -3.67 -13.74 -7.96
C GLN A 85 -3.14 -12.81 -6.86
N PHE A 86 -2.12 -13.20 -6.09
CA PHE A 86 -1.55 -12.38 -5.00
C PHE A 86 -1.26 -10.93 -5.43
N LEU A 87 -0.37 -10.74 -6.42
CA LEU A 87 -0.01 -9.41 -6.89
C LEU A 87 -1.17 -8.62 -7.53
N PRO A 88 -1.95 -9.17 -8.49
CA PRO A 88 -3.05 -8.41 -9.08
C PRO A 88 -4.18 -8.12 -8.08
N TRP A 89 -4.48 -9.03 -7.15
CA TRP A 89 -5.50 -8.82 -6.13
C TRP A 89 -5.09 -7.70 -5.18
N HIS A 90 -3.87 -7.70 -4.65
CA HIS A 90 -3.39 -6.62 -3.76
C HIS A 90 -3.28 -5.28 -4.48
N ARG A 91 -2.89 -5.27 -5.76
CA ARG A 91 -2.93 -4.04 -6.59
C ARG A 91 -4.35 -3.48 -6.66
N TYR A 92 -5.34 -4.32 -6.91
CA TYR A 92 -6.74 -3.91 -6.98
C TYR A 92 -7.27 -3.50 -5.60
N PHE A 93 -6.90 -4.21 -4.52
CA PHE A 93 -7.26 -3.86 -3.16
C PHE A 93 -6.79 -2.46 -2.76
N VAL A 94 -5.53 -2.12 -3.05
CA VAL A 94 -5.00 -0.76 -2.80
C VAL A 94 -5.68 0.29 -3.70
N HIS A 95 -6.07 -0.07 -4.93
CA HIS A 95 -6.85 0.82 -5.80
C HIS A 95 -8.26 1.09 -5.26
N VAL A 96 -8.94 0.08 -4.72
CA VAL A 96 -10.24 0.25 -4.05
C VAL A 96 -10.11 1.08 -2.77
N TYR A 97 -9.02 0.89 -2.02
CA TYR A 97 -8.70 1.72 -0.85
C TYR A 97 -8.47 3.18 -1.23
N GLU A 98 -7.64 3.44 -2.24
CA GLU A 98 -7.43 4.78 -2.80
C GLU A 98 -8.76 5.41 -3.23
N THR A 99 -9.59 4.66 -3.97
CA THR A 99 -10.89 5.14 -4.45
C THR A 99 -11.80 5.53 -3.28
N ALA A 100 -11.83 4.75 -2.19
CA ALA A 100 -12.58 5.10 -0.99
C ALA A 100 -12.06 6.39 -0.33
N LEU A 101 -10.75 6.58 -0.22
CA LEU A 101 -10.18 7.83 0.29
C LEU A 101 -10.60 9.03 -0.57
N ARG A 102 -10.58 8.89 -1.90
CA ARG A 102 -10.95 9.96 -2.84
C ARG A 102 -12.43 10.28 -2.80
N ASP A 103 -13.27 9.28 -3.02
CA ASP A 103 -14.70 9.46 -3.26
C ASP A 103 -15.50 9.68 -1.98
N GLU A 104 -15.04 9.11 -0.85
CA GLU A 104 -15.78 9.13 0.41
C GLU A 104 -15.20 10.13 1.42
N CYS A 105 -13.90 10.46 1.28
CA CYS A 105 -13.17 11.35 2.20
C CYS A 105 -12.50 12.54 1.50
N ASN A 106 -12.82 12.80 0.23
CA ASN A 106 -12.33 13.94 -0.55
C ASN A 106 -10.80 14.03 -0.64
N TYR A 107 -10.09 12.90 -0.62
CA TYR A 107 -8.64 12.89 -0.72
C TYR A 107 -8.17 13.32 -2.13
N GLY A 108 -7.59 14.51 -2.23
CA GLY A 108 -7.05 15.06 -3.49
C GLY A 108 -5.58 14.75 -3.75
N GLY A 109 -4.86 14.22 -2.76
CA GLY A 109 -3.41 14.03 -2.82
C GLY A 109 -2.95 12.84 -3.69
N PRO A 110 -1.63 12.72 -3.93
CA PRO A 110 -1.05 11.54 -4.56
C PRO A 110 -1.01 10.37 -3.57
N MET A 111 -1.38 9.16 -3.99
CA MET A 111 -1.16 7.98 -3.15
C MET A 111 0.32 7.77 -2.90
N SER A 112 0.67 7.51 -1.64
CA SER A 112 2.05 7.28 -1.25
C SER A 112 2.43 5.81 -1.25
N TYR A 113 3.73 5.55 -1.20
CA TYR A 113 4.29 4.25 -0.84
C TYR A 113 5.45 4.44 0.15
N TRP A 114 5.71 3.40 0.94
CA TRP A 114 6.92 3.29 1.74
C TRP A 114 7.98 2.58 0.92
N ASP A 115 9.08 3.28 0.60
CA ASP A 115 10.28 2.61 0.10
C ASP A 115 11.08 2.03 1.25
N TRP A 116 10.78 0.76 1.57
CA TRP A 116 11.42 0.00 2.63
C TRP A 116 12.88 -0.35 2.34
N THR A 117 13.32 -0.30 1.07
CA THR A 117 14.71 -0.55 0.71
C THR A 117 15.65 0.54 1.23
N LEU A 118 15.14 1.75 1.45
CA LEU A 118 15.87 2.86 2.06
C LEU A 118 16.09 2.67 3.57
N ASP A 119 15.31 1.80 4.22
CA ASP A 119 15.39 1.55 5.66
C ASP A 119 15.83 0.13 6.02
N SER A 120 16.35 -0.63 5.06
CA SER A 120 16.74 -2.02 5.31
C SER A 120 17.81 -2.19 6.40
N ASN A 121 18.57 -1.16 6.71
CA ASN A 121 19.52 -1.21 7.83
C ASN A 121 18.84 -1.07 9.19
N ASP A 122 17.75 -0.30 9.27
CA ASP A 122 17.00 -0.02 10.50
C ASP A 122 15.63 0.59 10.18
N MET A 123 14.60 -0.25 10.02
CA MET A 123 13.26 0.21 9.66
C MET A 123 12.61 1.13 10.70
N SER A 124 13.02 1.04 11.97
CA SER A 124 12.47 1.88 13.05
C SER A 124 12.78 3.37 12.87
N LYS A 125 13.76 3.71 12.01
CA LYS A 125 14.13 5.09 11.67
C LYS A 125 13.38 5.64 10.46
N SER A 126 12.53 4.84 9.80
CA SER A 126 11.70 5.31 8.71
C SER A 126 10.79 6.45 9.16
N PRO A 127 10.61 7.53 8.38
CA PRO A 127 9.66 8.59 8.70
C PRO A 127 8.20 8.15 8.58
N VAL A 128 7.94 6.96 8.04
CA VAL A 128 6.63 6.31 8.22
C VAL A 128 6.35 6.12 9.70
N PHE A 129 7.31 5.61 10.47
CA PHE A 129 7.20 5.36 11.91
C PHE A 129 7.56 6.57 12.79
N SER A 130 7.46 7.79 12.24
CA SER A 130 7.64 9.02 13.01
C SER A 130 6.60 9.12 14.14
N SER A 131 7.03 9.64 15.29
CA SER A 131 6.17 9.93 16.44
C SER A 131 5.36 11.22 16.29
N ASP A 132 5.54 11.95 15.18
CA ASP A 132 4.79 13.17 14.88
C ASP A 132 3.29 12.90 14.77
N ALA A 133 2.50 13.61 15.57
CA ALA A 133 1.05 13.41 15.69
C ALA A 133 0.23 13.77 14.43
N THR A 134 0.86 14.39 13.44
CA THR A 134 0.20 14.91 12.24
C THR A 134 0.71 14.27 10.95
N VAL A 135 1.98 13.89 10.90
CA VAL A 135 2.64 13.35 9.69
C VAL A 135 3.34 12.01 9.90
N GLY A 136 3.22 11.40 11.08
CA GLY A 136 3.78 10.08 11.38
C GLY A 136 2.71 9.06 11.67
N PHE A 137 2.96 7.79 11.33
CA PHE A 137 2.05 6.69 11.63
C PHE A 137 2.25 6.13 13.05
N GLY A 138 3.19 6.68 13.82
CA GLY A 138 3.58 6.20 15.15
C GLY A 138 4.70 5.16 15.08
N GLY A 139 5.43 5.02 16.18
CA GLY A 139 6.58 4.14 16.29
C GLY A 139 6.24 2.75 16.79
N ASN A 140 7.19 2.16 17.51
CA ASN A 140 7.03 0.87 18.17
C ASN A 140 5.99 0.94 19.30
N GLY A 141 5.31 -0.16 19.57
CA GLY A 141 4.34 -0.24 20.66
C GLY A 141 4.99 -0.25 22.06
N LEU A 142 4.23 0.15 23.08
CA LEU A 142 4.65 0.12 24.50
C LEU A 142 5.30 -1.22 24.91
N ASN A 143 6.47 -1.15 25.55
CA ASN A 143 7.28 -2.31 25.96
C ASN A 143 7.94 -3.11 24.81
N GLY A 144 7.58 -2.85 23.54
CA GLY A 144 8.23 -3.37 22.34
C GLY A 144 8.45 -4.90 22.29
N GLY A 145 9.29 -5.33 21.35
CA GLY A 145 9.82 -6.69 21.27
C GLY A 145 8.98 -7.68 20.45
N TRP A 146 9.45 -8.93 20.40
CA TRP A 146 8.74 -10.00 19.68
C TRP A 146 7.46 -10.43 20.39
N VAL A 147 6.45 -10.77 19.60
CA VAL A 147 5.14 -11.21 20.07
C VAL A 147 4.77 -12.52 19.40
N THR A 148 4.34 -13.49 20.20
CA THR A 148 3.74 -14.73 19.68
C THR A 148 2.54 -14.39 18.80
N PRO A 149 2.43 -14.94 17.57
CA PRO A 149 1.26 -14.71 16.72
C PRO A 149 -0.08 -15.02 17.41
N THR A 150 -0.11 -15.98 18.34
CA THR A 150 -1.31 -16.42 19.06
C THR A 150 -1.72 -15.52 20.24
N ARG A 151 -1.42 -14.22 20.22
CA ARG A 151 -1.36 -13.41 21.45
C ARG A 151 -2.71 -13.32 22.20
N PRO A 152 -2.74 -13.63 23.52
CA PRO A 152 -3.96 -13.55 24.34
C PRO A 152 -4.27 -12.16 24.92
N ASN A 153 -3.39 -11.15 24.84
CA ASN A 153 -3.65 -9.83 25.43
C ASN A 153 -3.69 -8.66 24.40
N PRO A 154 -4.88 -8.09 24.13
CA PRO A 154 -5.08 -6.96 23.22
C PRO A 154 -4.57 -5.59 23.72
N LEU A 155 -4.05 -5.50 24.95
CA LEU A 155 -3.66 -4.21 25.57
C LEU A 155 -2.14 -4.06 25.74
N THR A 156 -1.34 -4.92 25.12
CA THR A 156 0.12 -4.89 25.23
C THR A 156 0.74 -4.42 23.92
N MET A 157 1.66 -3.45 24.00
CA MET A 157 2.34 -2.86 22.84
C MET A 157 1.45 -1.98 21.97
N CYS A 158 0.58 -1.21 22.61
CA CYS A 158 -0.15 -0.14 21.93
C CYS A 158 0.82 0.88 21.35
N VAL A 159 0.55 1.34 20.13
CA VAL A 159 1.15 2.54 19.56
C VAL A 159 0.62 3.75 20.33
N THR A 160 1.53 4.52 20.95
CA THR A 160 1.18 5.65 21.84
C THR A 160 1.59 7.01 21.32
N ASP A 161 2.18 7.06 20.14
CA ASP A 161 2.62 8.27 19.46
C ASP A 161 2.18 8.27 17.99
N GLY A 162 2.52 9.33 17.26
CA GLY A 162 2.08 9.51 15.89
C GLY A 162 0.59 9.82 15.76
N ALA A 163 0.13 9.92 14.52
CA ALA A 163 -1.25 10.28 14.20
C ALA A 163 -2.27 9.23 14.64
N PHE A 164 -1.86 7.99 14.84
CA PHE A 164 -2.70 6.86 15.25
C PHE A 164 -2.41 6.40 16.69
N ALA A 165 -1.85 7.28 17.52
CA ALA A 165 -1.72 7.04 18.96
C ALA A 165 -3.04 6.63 19.60
N ASN A 166 -3.03 5.56 20.38
CA ASN A 166 -4.19 5.03 21.13
C ASN A 166 -5.40 4.69 20.25
N PHE A 167 -5.18 4.42 18.97
CA PHE A 167 -6.24 4.06 18.04
C PHE A 167 -6.83 2.69 18.38
N ALA A 168 -8.15 2.53 18.26
CA ALA A 168 -8.83 1.27 18.47
C ALA A 168 -8.98 0.48 17.15
N VAL A 169 -8.53 -0.77 17.15
CA VAL A 169 -8.70 -1.76 16.08
C VAL A 169 -9.87 -2.68 16.43
N SER A 170 -10.61 -3.16 15.44
CA SER A 170 -11.85 -3.94 15.66
C SER A 170 -11.69 -5.45 15.50
N TYR A 171 -10.77 -5.90 14.65
CA TYR A 171 -10.66 -7.31 14.24
C TYR A 171 -9.28 -7.88 14.52
N PHE A 172 -9.23 -9.15 14.92
CA PHE A 172 -8.02 -9.95 14.98
C PHE A 172 -8.31 -11.30 14.29
N GLU A 173 -7.55 -11.62 13.26
CA GLU A 173 -7.86 -12.73 12.33
C GLU A 173 -9.32 -12.60 11.85
N THR A 174 -10.13 -13.66 11.93
CA THR A 174 -11.54 -13.64 11.50
C THR A 174 -12.51 -13.29 12.63
N THR A 175 -12.03 -12.74 13.75
CA THR A 175 -12.86 -12.49 14.95
C THR A 175 -12.91 -11.01 15.33
N ALA A 176 -14.09 -10.55 15.76
CA ALA A 176 -14.25 -9.24 16.37
C ALA A 176 -13.58 -9.24 17.75
N ARG A 177 -12.49 -8.50 17.86
CA ARG A 177 -11.68 -8.41 19.07
C ARG A 177 -11.12 -7.01 19.16
N SER A 178 -11.82 -6.13 19.87
CA SER A 178 -11.38 -4.74 19.98
C SER A 178 -10.10 -4.61 20.82
N HIS A 179 -9.16 -3.81 20.33
CA HIS A 179 -7.84 -3.63 20.94
C HIS A 179 -7.20 -2.30 20.50
N CYS A 180 -6.09 -1.91 21.12
CA CYS A 180 -5.32 -0.78 20.60
C CYS A 180 -4.49 -1.22 19.37
N LEU A 181 -4.18 -0.32 18.44
CA LEU A 181 -3.22 -0.60 17.37
C LEU A 181 -1.89 -1.07 17.98
N ASN A 182 -1.46 -2.29 17.63
CA ASN A 182 -0.26 -2.90 18.18
C ASN A 182 0.89 -2.93 17.18
N ARG A 183 2.09 -2.57 17.63
CA ARG A 183 3.34 -2.81 16.89
C ARG A 183 4.40 -3.40 17.78
N GLY A 184 5.23 -4.26 17.21
CA GLY A 184 6.27 -4.99 17.92
C GLY A 184 7.49 -5.18 17.07
N PHE A 185 8.28 -4.12 16.93
CA PHE A 185 9.46 -4.16 16.08
C PHE A 185 10.41 -5.27 16.55
N ASN A 186 10.71 -6.22 15.66
CA ASN A 186 11.47 -7.43 16.00
C ASN A 186 12.34 -7.89 14.82
N ASN A 187 13.39 -8.67 15.10
CA ASN A 187 14.32 -9.19 14.08
C ASN A 187 13.81 -10.45 13.36
N GLY A 188 12.49 -10.65 13.33
CA GLY A 188 11.86 -11.82 12.76
C GLY A 188 11.81 -13.04 13.66
N ILE A 189 11.06 -14.05 13.18
CA ILE A 189 10.86 -15.33 13.89
C ILE A 189 11.68 -16.41 13.21
N GLY A 190 12.75 -16.86 13.86
CA GLY A 190 13.53 -18.00 13.38
C GLY A 190 14.36 -17.74 12.12
N VAL A 191 14.46 -16.48 11.69
CA VAL A 191 15.33 -16.02 10.59
C VAL A 191 16.37 -15.06 11.17
N ASN A 192 17.66 -15.31 10.86
CA ASN A 192 18.73 -14.37 11.17
C ASN A 192 19.10 -13.64 9.88
N ALA A 193 18.38 -12.55 9.60
CA ALA A 193 18.46 -11.80 8.34
C ALA A 193 18.68 -10.29 8.58
N GLY A 194 19.58 -9.97 9.52
CA GLY A 194 19.87 -8.59 9.89
C GLY A 194 18.86 -7.99 10.87
N GLN A 195 19.08 -6.73 11.21
CA GLN A 195 18.18 -5.97 12.09
C GLN A 195 16.83 -5.81 11.39
N TYR A 196 15.75 -6.17 12.09
CA TYR A 196 14.38 -6.15 11.56
C TYR A 196 14.20 -6.94 10.27
N GLU A 197 14.94 -8.05 10.05
CA GLU A 197 14.93 -8.82 8.79
C GLU A 197 15.37 -8.02 7.54
N GLY A 198 16.09 -6.92 7.74
CA GLY A 198 16.57 -6.00 6.71
C GLY A 198 17.18 -6.62 5.47
N ASP A 199 17.91 -7.72 5.61
CA ASP A 199 18.55 -8.39 4.48
C ASP A 199 17.52 -8.94 3.47
N LEU A 200 16.30 -9.28 3.93
CA LEU A 200 15.21 -9.82 3.13
C LEU A 200 14.42 -8.75 2.34
N TYR A 201 14.70 -7.47 2.57
CA TYR A 201 14.09 -6.38 1.82
C TYR A 201 15.08 -5.26 1.47
N SER A 202 16.37 -5.57 1.53
CA SER A 202 17.45 -4.70 1.08
C SER A 202 17.39 -4.40 -0.43
N PRO A 203 18.01 -3.29 -0.90
CA PRO A 203 18.10 -3.00 -2.33
C PRO A 203 18.68 -4.17 -3.14
N ALA A 204 19.70 -4.85 -2.60
CA ALA A 204 20.33 -6.01 -3.24
C ALA A 204 19.37 -7.19 -3.35
N LYS A 205 18.56 -7.45 -2.32
CA LYS A 205 17.54 -8.50 -2.35
C LYS A 205 16.46 -8.21 -3.39
N VAL A 206 15.94 -6.98 -3.43
CA VAL A 206 14.90 -6.57 -4.40
C VAL A 206 15.43 -6.65 -5.82
N SER A 207 16.61 -6.09 -6.10
CA SER A 207 17.24 -6.19 -7.44
C SER A 207 17.46 -7.65 -7.82
N GLY A 208 17.94 -8.48 -6.89
CA GLY A 208 18.12 -9.90 -7.11
C GLY A 208 16.83 -10.64 -7.48
N ILE A 209 15.70 -10.33 -6.85
CA ILE A 209 14.40 -10.92 -7.21
C ILE A 209 14.01 -10.48 -8.63
N ILE A 210 14.16 -9.20 -8.97
CA ILE A 210 13.81 -8.66 -10.28
C ILE A 210 14.66 -9.28 -11.39
N GLU A 211 15.97 -9.37 -11.19
CA GLU A 211 16.93 -9.81 -12.20
C GLU A 211 16.91 -11.32 -12.42
N ASN A 212 16.63 -12.10 -11.36
CA ASN A 212 16.78 -13.56 -11.41
C ASN A 212 15.45 -14.32 -11.54
N SER A 213 14.30 -13.64 -11.47
CA SER A 213 13.00 -14.29 -11.64
C SER A 213 12.68 -14.52 -13.12
N GLY A 214 12.82 -15.78 -13.57
CA GLY A 214 12.59 -16.14 -14.97
C GLY A 214 11.13 -16.10 -15.44
N ASN A 215 10.15 -16.04 -14.52
CA ASN A 215 8.73 -15.90 -14.84
C ASN A 215 7.92 -15.27 -13.69
N PHE A 216 6.64 -14.98 -13.97
CA PHE A 216 5.73 -14.35 -13.00
C PHE A 216 5.57 -15.16 -11.70
N SER A 217 5.46 -16.48 -11.79
CA SER A 217 5.28 -17.32 -10.59
C SER A 217 6.50 -17.26 -9.68
N THR A 218 7.71 -17.36 -10.26
CA THR A 218 8.96 -17.25 -9.47
C THR A 218 9.10 -15.87 -8.84
N PHE A 219 8.72 -14.81 -9.57
CA PHE A 219 8.76 -13.44 -9.07
C PHE A 219 7.78 -13.22 -7.92
N ALA A 220 6.52 -13.60 -8.11
CA ALA A 220 5.45 -13.41 -7.12
C ALA A 220 5.77 -14.18 -5.84
N THR A 221 6.16 -15.45 -5.94
CA THR A 221 6.51 -16.27 -4.77
C THR A 221 7.74 -15.72 -4.04
N ALA A 222 8.79 -15.31 -4.75
CA ALA A 222 9.98 -14.75 -4.10
C ALA A 222 9.67 -13.43 -3.39
N LEU A 223 8.89 -12.54 -4.01
CA LEU A 223 8.48 -11.27 -3.41
C LEU A 223 7.59 -11.48 -2.18
N GLU A 224 6.65 -12.42 -2.26
CA GLU A 224 5.71 -12.75 -1.18
C GLU A 224 6.39 -13.41 0.03
N THR A 225 7.37 -14.28 -0.23
CA THR A 225 8.09 -15.04 0.81
C THR A 225 9.08 -14.18 1.57
N ASP A 226 9.89 -13.39 0.84
CA ASP A 226 11.01 -12.65 1.44
C ASP A 226 10.59 -11.21 1.80
N PRO A 227 10.62 -10.19 0.90
CA PRO A 227 10.33 -8.82 1.33
C PRO A 227 8.97 -8.61 1.99
N HIS A 228 7.91 -9.18 1.41
CA HIS A 228 6.56 -9.04 1.93
C HIS A 228 6.44 -9.64 3.34
N GLY A 229 6.79 -10.93 3.50
CA GLY A 229 6.75 -11.61 4.79
C GLY A 229 7.65 -10.93 5.84
N ALA A 230 8.86 -10.52 5.44
CA ALA A 230 9.82 -9.87 6.31
C ALA A 230 9.31 -8.53 6.85
N ILE A 231 8.69 -7.68 6.03
CA ILE A 231 8.15 -6.39 6.49
C ILE A 231 6.98 -6.60 7.47
N HIS A 232 6.04 -7.50 7.14
CA HIS A 232 4.94 -7.86 8.03
C HIS A 232 5.44 -8.38 9.38
N SER A 233 6.45 -9.27 9.35
CA SER A 233 7.12 -9.84 10.51
C SER A 233 7.88 -8.80 11.33
N ALA A 234 8.69 -7.99 10.67
CA ALA A 234 9.54 -6.98 11.28
C ALA A 234 8.75 -5.95 12.09
N VAL A 235 7.65 -5.43 11.54
CA VAL A 235 6.76 -4.49 12.25
C VAL A 235 5.99 -5.21 13.35
N GLY A 236 5.54 -6.44 13.06
CA GLY A 236 4.81 -7.27 14.00
C GLY A 236 3.47 -6.68 14.43
N GLY A 237 2.93 -7.17 15.53
CA GLY A 237 1.65 -6.67 16.07
C GLY A 237 0.51 -6.86 15.07
N ASP A 238 -0.24 -5.79 14.82
CA ASP A 238 -1.37 -5.78 13.89
C ASP A 238 -0.96 -5.95 12.43
N LEU A 239 0.29 -5.64 12.04
CA LEU A 239 0.76 -5.85 10.68
C LEU A 239 1.11 -7.33 10.41
N PHE A 240 1.17 -8.21 11.42
CA PHE A 240 1.54 -9.63 11.22
C PHE A 240 0.41 -10.55 10.73
N PRO A 241 -0.79 -10.60 11.36
CA PRO A 241 -1.83 -11.57 11.01
C PRO A 241 -2.50 -11.25 9.67
N SER A 242 -3.45 -12.10 9.25
CA SER A 242 -4.27 -11.85 8.05
C SER A 242 -5.13 -10.58 8.12
N THR A 243 -5.26 -9.96 9.30
CA THR A 243 -5.81 -8.62 9.48
C THR A 243 -4.77 -7.51 9.34
N SER A 244 -3.62 -7.75 8.69
CA SER A 244 -2.54 -6.78 8.49
C SER A 244 -2.97 -5.38 8.01
N PRO A 245 -4.05 -5.20 7.21
CA PRO A 245 -4.55 -3.86 6.89
C PRO A 245 -5.08 -3.06 8.09
N ASN A 246 -5.17 -3.64 9.29
CA ASN A 246 -5.42 -2.91 10.54
C ASN A 246 -4.35 -1.85 10.83
N ASP A 247 -3.09 -2.16 10.49
CA ASP A 247 -1.95 -1.28 10.68
C ASP A 247 -1.93 -0.25 9.54
N ARG A 248 -2.16 1.00 9.94
CA ARG A 248 -2.64 2.09 9.09
C ARG A 248 -1.69 3.26 9.11
#